data_AF-C1DBK3-F1
#
_entry.id   AF-C1DBK3-F1
#
_cell.length_a   1.000
_cell.length_b   1.000
_cell.length_c   1.000
_cell.angle_alpha   90.00
_cell.angle_beta   90.00
_cell.angle_gamma   90.00
#
_symmetry.space_group_name_H-M   'P 1'
#
loop_
_entity.id
_entity.type
_entity.pdbx_description
1 polymer ?
#
loop_
_entity_poly.entity_id
_entity_poly.type
_entity_poly.pdbx_seq_one_letter_code
_entity_poly.pdbx_strand_id
1 'polypeptide(L)' 'MDGEALVKSLLSYMAGLSGQNGAGGQTVIEGDIQHRGTLSNTGSMESNGVVLDAHTHPGDSGGTTGKPNR' A
#
# COMPACT_ATOMS: atom_id res chain seq x y z
N MET A 1 8.50 -22.21 -11.21
CA MET A 1 9.78 -22.22 -10.49
C MET A 1 9.42 -22.19 -9.03
N ASP A 2 9.93 -23.11 -8.24
CA ASP A 2 9.78 -23.08 -6.79
C ASP A 2 11.14 -22.71 -6.21
N GLY A 3 11.22 -21.60 -5.48
CA GLY A 3 12.48 -21.10 -4.90
C GLY A 3 12.66 -19.58 -5.00
N GLU A 4 13.76 -19.11 -4.44
CA GLU A 4 14.15 -17.70 -4.44
C GLU A 4 14.71 -17.29 -5.83
N ALA A 5 14.35 -16.07 -6.26
CA ALA A 5 14.90 -15.46 -7.47
C ALA A 5 15.59 -14.13 -7.11
N LEU A 6 16.87 -14.01 -7.43
CA LEU A 6 17.64 -12.78 -7.29
C LEU A 6 17.82 -12.11 -8.67
N VAL A 7 17.26 -10.91 -8.83
CA VAL A 7 17.47 -10.06 -10.01
C VAL A 7 18.37 -8.89 -9.61
N LYS A 8 19.60 -8.86 -10.12
CA LYS A 8 20.60 -7.81 -9.78
C LYS A 8 20.40 -6.50 -10.54
N SER A 9 19.54 -6.51 -11.57
CA SER A 9 19.28 -5.39 -12.47
C SER A 9 17.78 -5.12 -12.53
N LEU A 10 17.29 -4.53 -13.62
CA LEU A 10 15.88 -4.23 -13.80
C LEU A 10 15.03 -5.49 -13.97
N LEU A 11 14.07 -5.68 -13.06
CA LEU A 11 12.94 -6.57 -13.27
C LEU A 11 11.83 -5.80 -14.03
N SER A 12 11.46 -6.26 -15.22
CA SER A 12 10.36 -5.71 -16.01
C SER A 12 9.36 -6.79 -16.38
N TYR A 13 8.08 -6.44 -16.38
CA TYR A 13 6.97 -7.34 -16.69
C TYR A 13 5.95 -6.60 -17.57
N MET A 14 5.35 -7.30 -18.54
CA MET A 14 4.41 -6.71 -19.51
C MET A 14 2.94 -6.85 -19.10
N ALA A 15 2.59 -7.92 -18.38
CA ALA A 15 1.20 -8.29 -18.07
C ALA A 15 0.83 -8.08 -16.59
N GLY A 16 1.60 -7.28 -15.85
CA GLY A 16 1.41 -7.04 -14.42
C GLY A 16 2.15 -8.02 -13.51
N LEU A 17 1.99 -7.81 -12.20
CA LEU A 17 2.52 -8.64 -11.11
C LEU A 17 1.36 -9.10 -10.24
N SER A 18 1.28 -10.40 -9.95
CA SER A 18 0.41 -10.97 -8.93
C SER A 18 1.28 -11.67 -7.90
N GLY A 19 1.01 -11.43 -6.62
CA GLY A 19 1.75 -12.03 -5.51
C GLY A 19 0.82 -12.33 -4.35
N GLN A 20 1.04 -13.47 -3.71
CA GLN A 20 0.34 -13.87 -2.49
C GLN A 20 1.39 -14.33 -1.49
N ASN A 21 1.26 -13.89 -0.25
CA ASN A 21 2.05 -14.37 0.86
C ASN A 21 1.65 -15.80 1.24
N GLY A 22 2.60 -16.58 1.75
CA GLY A 22 2.28 -17.82 2.48
C GLY A 22 1.56 -17.52 3.80
N ALA A 23 1.07 -18.56 4.48
CA ALA A 23 0.39 -18.43 5.77
C ALA A 23 1.29 -17.69 6.79
N GLY A 24 0.81 -16.54 7.28
CA GLY A 24 1.55 -15.68 8.22
C GLY A 24 2.68 -14.85 7.60
N GLY A 25 2.87 -14.90 6.28
CA GLY A 25 3.90 -14.11 5.59
C GLY A 25 3.48 -12.66 5.34
N GLN A 26 4.42 -11.86 4.86
CA GLN A 26 4.19 -10.48 4.43
C GLN A 26 5.01 -10.23 3.15
N THR A 27 4.45 -9.49 2.19
CA THR A 27 5.22 -8.93 1.08
C THR A 27 5.77 -7.58 1.52
N VAL A 28 7.09 -7.39 1.43
CA VAL A 28 7.77 -6.13 1.75
C VAL A 28 8.46 -5.62 0.47
N ILE A 29 8.25 -4.34 0.15
CA ILE A 29 8.93 -3.64 -0.94
C ILE A 29 9.67 -2.46 -0.30
N GLU A 30 10.99 -2.41 -0.47
CA GLU A 30 11.84 -1.39 0.15
C GLU A 30 12.38 -0.40 -0.89
N GLY A 31 12.65 0.83 -0.46
CA GLY A 31 13.14 1.92 -1.29
C GLY A 31 12.03 2.84 -1.84
N ASP A 32 12.41 3.74 -2.74
CA ASP A 32 11.50 4.70 -3.34
C ASP A 32 10.55 4.02 -4.34
N ILE A 33 9.24 4.23 -4.16
CA ILE A 33 8.21 3.68 -5.04
C ILE A 33 7.52 4.82 -5.78
N GLN A 34 7.67 4.85 -7.11
CA GLN A 34 6.90 5.74 -7.98
C GLN A 34 5.80 4.95 -8.70
N HIS A 35 4.56 5.08 -8.23
CA HIS A 35 3.38 4.53 -8.89
C HIS A 35 2.72 5.56 -9.81
N ARG A 36 2.31 5.15 -11.01
CA ARG A 36 1.61 5.99 -11.99
C ARG A 36 0.27 5.34 -12.34
N GLY A 37 -0.84 6.06 -12.10
CA GLY A 37 -2.20 5.58 -12.33
C GLY A 37 -2.99 5.45 -11.02
N THR A 38 -3.84 4.43 -10.93
CA THR A 38 -4.73 4.20 -9.78
C THR A 38 -4.26 3.03 -8.93
N LEU A 39 -4.25 3.22 -7.61
CA LEU A 39 -4.05 2.16 -6.63
C LEU A 39 -5.39 1.82 -5.98
N SER A 40 -5.82 0.56 -6.07
CA SER A 40 -7.01 0.05 -5.39
C SER A 40 -6.59 -0.85 -4.24
N ASN A 41 -7.10 -0.58 -3.04
CA ASN A 41 -6.77 -1.31 -1.82
C ASN A 41 -8.08 -1.71 -1.11
N THR A 42 -8.24 -2.99 -0.77
CA THR A 42 -9.42 -3.50 -0.06
C THR A 42 -9.23 -3.55 1.46
N GLY A 43 -8.03 -3.21 1.95
CA GLY A 43 -7.70 -3.10 3.37
C GLY A 43 -7.45 -1.65 3.81
N SER A 44 -6.60 -1.49 4.82
CA SER A 44 -6.12 -0.18 5.28
C SER A 44 -4.78 0.17 4.64
N MET A 45 -4.51 1.47 4.50
CA MET A 45 -3.21 2.01 4.12
C MET A 45 -2.76 2.96 5.22
N GLU A 46 -1.56 2.73 5.77
CA GLU A 46 -0.94 3.64 6.74
C GLU A 46 0.24 4.36 6.08
N SER A 47 0.35 5.66 6.34
CA SER A 47 1.52 6.46 5.99
C SER A 47 1.90 7.32 7.18
N ASN A 48 3.10 7.10 7.71
CA ASN A 48 3.64 7.84 8.87
C ASN A 48 2.69 7.84 10.09
N GLY A 49 2.09 6.69 10.43
CA GLY A 49 1.15 6.57 11.54
C GLY A 49 -0.28 7.05 11.25
N VAL A 50 -0.55 7.59 10.06
CA VAL A 50 -1.90 8.01 9.64
C VAL A 50 -2.54 6.92 8.79
N VAL A 51 -3.62 6.34 9.30
CA VAL A 51 -4.39 5.31 8.60
C VAL A 51 -5.42 5.97 7.68
N LEU A 52 -5.26 5.84 6.37
CA LEU A 52 -6.00 6.57 5.34
C LEU A 52 -7.53 6.39 5.45
N ASP A 53 -8.04 5.18 5.69
CA ASP A 53 -9.48 4.93 5.78
C ASP A 53 -10.09 5.32 7.14
N ALA A 54 -9.25 5.70 8.11
CA ALA A 54 -9.67 6.03 9.46
C ALA A 54 -9.24 7.43 9.94
N HIS A 55 -8.55 8.22 9.10
CA HIS A 55 -8.01 9.51 9.50
C HIS A 55 -9.10 10.55 9.77
N THR A 56 -8.78 11.53 10.62
CA THR A 56 -9.65 12.67 10.92
C THR A 56 -8.83 13.95 10.87
N HIS A 57 -9.50 15.09 10.84
CA HIS A 57 -8.89 16.42 10.87
C HIS A 57 -9.51 17.26 12.01
N PRO A 58 -8.80 18.29 12.51
CA PRO A 58 -9.44 19.35 13.28
C PRO A 58 -10.58 19.99 12.47
N GLY A 59 -11.74 20.16 13.12
CA GLY A 59 -12.91 20.80 12.53
C GLY A 59 -12.76 22.32 12.49
N ASP A 60 -13.48 22.96 11.56
CA ASP A 60 -13.45 24.41 11.35
C ASP A 60 -13.95 25.25 12.55
N SER A 61 -14.70 24.63 13.44
CA SER A 61 -15.35 25.26 14.60
C SER A 61 -14.86 24.70 15.94
N GLY A 62 -13.66 24.10 15.98
CA GLY A 62 -13.04 23.57 17.19
C GLY A 62 -13.39 22.12 17.55
N GLY A 63 -14.10 21.42 16.67
CA GLY A 63 -14.38 19.98 16.79
C GLY A 63 -13.33 19.09 16.09
N THR A 64 -13.72 17.85 15.80
CA THR A 64 -12.96 16.91 14.95
C THR A 64 -13.89 16.39 13.86
N THR A 65 -13.38 16.23 12.64
CA THR A 65 -14.19 15.67 11.55
C THR A 65 -14.56 14.21 11.81
N GLY A 66 -15.56 13.71 11.07
CA GLY A 66 -15.71 12.26 10.89
C GLY A 66 -14.54 11.66 10.08
N LYS A 67 -14.56 10.33 9.97
CA LYS A 67 -13.71 9.56 9.04
C LYS A 67 -14.10 9.84 7.58
N PRO A 68 -13.26 9.50 6.59
CA PRO A 68 -13.63 9.59 5.18
C PRO A 68 -14.92 8.84 4.86
N ASN A 69 -15.71 9.40 3.94
CA ASN A 69 -16.94 8.78 3.49
C ASN A 69 -16.65 7.52 2.66
N ARG A 70 -17.60 6.58 2.66
CA ARG A 70 -17.61 5.41 1.76
C ARG A 70 -18.42 5.68 0.51
#